data_AF-A0A1G8IYH7-F1
#
_entry.id   AF-A0A1G8IYH7-F1
#
_cell.length_a   1.000
_cell.length_b   1.000
_cell.length_c   1.000
_cell.angle_alpha   90.00
_cell.angle_beta   90.00
_cell.angle_gamma   90.00
#
_symmetry.space_group_name_H-M   'P 1'
#
loop_
_entity.id
_entity.type
_entity.pdbx_description
1 polymer ?
#
loop_
_entity_poly.entity_id
_entity_poly.type
_entity_poly.pdbx_seq_one_letter_code
_entity_poly.pdbx_strand_id
1 'polypeptide(L)'
;MNDNWEQIFHALGYTRRDGRDGLWCSVSGVDVGAVDGPGDLVRLTARHRTVRTIAWRESVGDRRWDREHMLNSIDQMVGQVTDRPDTAVLQDLDRAEQITLEGLVSGSHPCYTFEQLPLYPGISYGLEYTLEHRAAMTCARASADTPLLGWLAAHHPNEQVRTEALRNPACSHDALLASASDERVAAQLLRRNDIPPDVMDRLIVAESTRYLRSPHPRAHCPRLLEIAVHPSCPDEAVSGLIAHGSVTHELRLYAAEVAWRASDERRDRIHMWLLESRRPGKRSAELIGRILGTDDPAGRAAWLRAQSPRLSRLVEGSRPNTETAR
;
A
#
# COMPACT_ATOMS: atom_id res chain seq x y z
N MET A 1 18.12 -23.37 -15.33
CA MET A 1 19.37 -22.76 -14.86
C MET A 1 19.16 -21.28 -15.01
N ASN A 2 19.12 -20.52 -13.91
CA ASN A 2 18.96 -19.07 -13.98
C ASN A 2 20.24 -18.49 -14.56
N ASP A 3 20.15 -17.94 -15.77
CA ASP A 3 21.22 -17.10 -16.31
C ASP A 3 21.45 -15.97 -15.30
N ASN A 4 22.64 -15.94 -14.72
CA ASN A 4 23.02 -14.87 -13.81
C ASN A 4 22.91 -13.57 -14.62
N TRP A 5 22.09 -12.61 -14.20
CA TRP A 5 21.87 -11.33 -14.91
C TRP A 5 23.19 -10.68 -15.34
N GLU A 6 24.26 -10.84 -14.55
CA GLU A 6 25.62 -10.39 -14.89
C GLU A 6 26.14 -10.97 -16.23
N GLN A 7 25.78 -12.20 -16.60
CA GLN A 7 26.15 -12.82 -17.88
C GLN A 7 25.51 -12.08 -19.05
N ILE A 8 24.26 -11.64 -18.92
CA ILE A 8 23.58 -10.80 -19.92
C ILE A 8 24.38 -9.51 -20.08
N PHE A 9 24.71 -8.82 -18.98
CA PHE A 9 25.49 -7.58 -19.03
C PHE A 9 26.90 -7.75 -19.60
N HIS A 10 27.59 -8.83 -19.26
CA HIS A 10 28.90 -9.15 -19.85
C HIS A 10 28.79 -9.44 -21.35
N ALA A 11 27.75 -10.15 -21.80
CA ALA A 11 27.49 -10.35 -23.23
C ALA A 11 27.17 -9.04 -23.97
N LEU A 12 26.68 -8.03 -23.26
CA LEU A 12 26.47 -6.67 -23.76
C LEU A 12 27.71 -5.77 -23.65
N GLY A 13 28.85 -6.30 -23.19
CA GLY A 13 30.11 -5.57 -23.10
C GLY A 13 30.25 -4.71 -21.84
N TYR A 14 29.43 -4.93 -20.81
CA TYR A 14 29.61 -4.27 -19.52
C TYR A 14 30.76 -4.91 -18.74
N THR A 15 31.54 -4.07 -18.07
CA THR A 15 32.70 -4.49 -17.28
C THR A 15 32.63 -3.90 -15.87
N ARG A 16 33.18 -4.63 -14.90
CA ARG A 16 33.32 -4.11 -13.54
C ARG A 16 34.44 -3.07 -13.56
N ARG A 17 34.15 -1.82 -13.21
CA ARG A 17 35.15 -0.74 -13.12
C ARG A 17 35.75 -0.73 -11.71
N ASP A 18 37.07 -0.63 -11.61
CA ASP A 18 37.76 -0.57 -10.32
C ASP A 18 37.20 0.57 -9.44
N GLY A 19 36.80 0.21 -8.22
CA GLY A 19 36.25 1.16 -7.23
C GLY A 19 34.78 1.56 -7.43
N ARG A 20 34.03 0.92 -8.35
CA ARG A 20 32.57 1.05 -8.42
C ARG A 20 31.89 -0.28 -8.15
N ASP A 21 30.81 -0.24 -7.37
CA ASP A 21 29.91 -1.38 -7.25
C ASP A 21 29.15 -1.56 -8.58
N GLY A 22 29.09 -2.80 -9.08
CA GLY A 22 28.33 -3.17 -10.28
C GLY A 22 29.11 -3.21 -11.61
N LEU A 23 28.36 -3.44 -12.69
CA LEU A 23 28.82 -3.56 -14.07
C LEU A 23 28.52 -2.27 -14.83
N TRP A 24 29.46 -1.76 -15.61
CA TRP A 24 29.36 -0.47 -16.29
C TRP A 24 29.80 -0.54 -17.75
N CYS A 25 29.17 0.26 -18.60
CA CYS A 25 29.52 0.43 -20.01
C CYS A 25 29.31 1.90 -20.43
N SER A 26 29.89 2.29 -21.56
CA SER A 26 29.58 3.57 -22.20
C SER A 26 28.79 3.30 -23.47
N VAL A 27 27.57 3.81 -23.54
CA VAL A 27 26.68 3.67 -24.71
C VAL A 27 26.43 5.07 -25.25
N SER A 28 26.89 5.35 -26.47
CA SER A 28 26.69 6.64 -27.15
C SER A 28 27.12 7.87 -26.31
N GLY A 29 28.18 7.74 -25.49
CA GLY A 29 28.68 8.81 -24.62
C GLY A 29 27.96 8.94 -23.27
N VAL A 30 27.01 8.04 -22.97
CA VAL A 30 26.34 7.91 -21.68
C VAL A 30 26.99 6.79 -20.88
N ASP A 31 27.39 7.10 -19.64
CA ASP A 31 27.83 6.08 -18.69
C ASP A 31 26.60 5.33 -18.17
N VAL A 32 26.46 4.05 -18.53
CA VAL A 32 25.39 3.17 -18.06
C VAL A 32 25.97 2.16 -17.06
N GLY A 33 25.26 1.91 -15.97
CA GLY A 33 25.62 1.00 -14.90
C GLY A 33 24.48 0.09 -14.50
N ALA A 34 24.83 -1.09 -14.02
CA ALA A 34 23.92 -2.05 -13.41
C ALA A 34 24.53 -2.50 -12.09
N VAL A 35 23.80 -2.32 -11.00
CA VAL A 35 24.24 -2.65 -9.64
C VAL A 35 23.24 -3.59 -9.02
N ASP A 36 23.74 -4.54 -8.26
CA ASP A 36 22.88 -5.48 -7.57
C ASP A 36 21.98 -4.77 -6.53
N GLY A 37 20.70 -5.13 -6.51
CA GLY A 37 19.68 -4.55 -5.62
C GLY A 37 19.20 -5.55 -4.56
N PRO A 38 18.42 -5.09 -3.56
CA PRO A 38 17.79 -5.99 -2.60
C PRO A 38 16.75 -6.89 -3.31
N GLY A 39 16.78 -8.19 -3.03
CA GLY A 39 15.86 -9.18 -3.61
C GLY A 39 16.30 -9.68 -4.98
N ASP A 40 15.33 -9.99 -5.85
CA ASP A 40 15.56 -10.39 -7.25
C ASP A 40 15.65 -9.17 -8.19
N LEU A 41 16.19 -8.05 -7.72
CA LEU A 41 16.20 -6.78 -8.47
C LEU A 41 17.62 -6.36 -8.87
N VAL A 42 17.72 -5.67 -10.02
CA VAL A 42 18.93 -5.04 -10.54
C VAL A 42 18.65 -3.56 -10.73
N ARG A 43 19.46 -2.68 -10.11
CA ARG A 43 19.33 -1.24 -10.32
C ARG A 43 20.15 -0.83 -11.53
N LEU A 44 19.49 -0.22 -12.50
CA LEU A 44 20.11 0.35 -13.69
C LEU A 44 20.29 1.86 -13.51
N THR A 45 21.38 2.39 -14.04
CA THR A 45 21.76 3.79 -13.93
C THR A 45 22.27 4.29 -15.26
N ALA A 46 21.84 5.46 -15.72
CA ALA A 46 22.37 6.13 -16.90
C ALA A 46 22.74 7.56 -16.54
N ARG A 47 23.95 7.95 -16.92
CA ARG A 47 24.51 9.27 -16.62
C ARG A 47 25.12 9.87 -17.88
N HIS A 48 24.57 10.99 -18.31
CA HIS A 48 25.15 11.79 -19.38
C HIS A 48 25.73 13.08 -18.79
N ARG A 49 27.04 13.24 -18.91
CA ARG A 49 27.77 14.40 -18.40
C ARG A 49 28.26 15.23 -19.58
N THR A 50 27.70 16.42 -19.74
CA THR A 50 28.23 17.43 -20.65
C THR A 50 29.13 18.41 -19.90
N VAL A 51 29.78 19.33 -20.61
CA VAL A 51 30.58 20.42 -20.01
C VAL A 51 29.72 21.32 -19.10
N ARG A 52 28.40 21.37 -19.31
CA ARG A 52 27.49 22.32 -18.64
C ARG A 52 26.42 21.67 -17.75
N THR A 53 26.10 20.40 -17.95
CA THR A 53 25.01 19.71 -17.26
C THR A 53 25.33 18.25 -16.95
N ILE A 54 24.74 17.72 -15.88
CA ILE A 54 24.72 16.28 -15.61
C ILE A 54 23.26 15.85 -15.64
N ALA A 55 22.88 15.04 -16.62
CA ALA A 55 21.61 14.34 -16.65
C ALA A 55 21.82 12.93 -16.06
N TRP A 56 20.88 12.50 -15.22
CA TRP A 56 20.95 11.24 -14.51
C TRP A 56 19.58 10.59 -14.49
N ARG A 57 19.54 9.28 -14.74
CA ARG A 57 18.35 8.44 -14.61
C ARG A 57 18.70 7.13 -13.93
N GLU A 58 17.75 6.64 -13.14
CA GLU A 58 17.78 5.32 -12.53
C GLU A 58 16.50 4.58 -12.90
N SER A 59 16.62 3.27 -13.06
CA SER A 59 15.51 2.35 -13.23
C SER A 59 15.80 1.08 -12.41
N VAL A 60 14.78 0.28 -12.17
CA VAL A 60 14.91 -1.00 -11.46
C VAL A 60 14.36 -2.09 -12.36
N GLY A 61 15.19 -3.10 -12.64
CA GLY A 61 14.82 -4.29 -13.38
C GLY A 61 14.72 -5.53 -12.49
N ASP A 62 14.03 -6.55 -12.98
CA ASP A 62 14.02 -7.88 -12.36
C ASP A 62 15.21 -8.70 -12.90
N ARG A 63 15.90 -9.45 -12.03
CA ARG A 63 17.02 -10.32 -12.39
C ARG A 63 16.65 -11.40 -13.42
N ARG A 64 15.36 -11.70 -13.55
CA ARG A 64 14.81 -12.68 -14.49
C ARG A 64 14.49 -12.07 -15.86
N TRP A 65 14.71 -10.77 -16.05
CA TRP A 65 14.60 -10.15 -17.37
C TRP A 65 15.54 -10.82 -18.35
N ASP A 66 15.01 -11.13 -19.53
CA ASP A 66 15.83 -11.59 -20.64
C ASP A 66 16.70 -10.44 -21.20
N ARG A 67 17.58 -10.80 -22.13
CA ARG A 67 18.51 -9.87 -22.76
C ARG A 67 17.80 -8.71 -23.46
N GLU A 68 16.65 -8.97 -24.07
CA GLU A 68 15.92 -7.98 -24.86
C GLU A 68 15.29 -6.92 -23.97
N HIS A 69 14.64 -7.33 -22.88
CA HIS A 69 14.12 -6.43 -21.85
C HIS A 69 15.21 -5.55 -21.23
N MET A 70 16.39 -6.13 -20.99
CA MET A 70 17.53 -5.41 -20.44
C MET A 70 18.05 -4.34 -21.42
N LEU A 71 18.24 -4.71 -22.69
CA LEU A 71 18.70 -3.80 -23.75
C LEU A 71 17.72 -2.65 -23.96
N ASN A 72 16.43 -2.96 -24.02
CA ASN A 72 15.38 -1.96 -24.19
C ASN A 72 15.41 -0.95 -23.04
N SER A 73 15.55 -1.42 -21.80
CA SER A 73 15.64 -0.53 -20.63
C SER A 73 16.88 0.37 -20.67
N ILE A 74 18.03 -0.16 -21.11
CA ILE A 74 19.28 0.60 -21.28
C ILE A 74 19.12 1.68 -22.35
N ASP A 75 18.62 1.32 -23.53
CA ASP A 75 18.45 2.24 -24.66
C ASP A 75 17.48 3.37 -24.32
N GLN A 76 16.40 3.05 -23.60
CA GLN A 76 15.45 4.04 -23.08
C GLN A 76 16.12 5.01 -22.12
N MET A 77 16.89 4.50 -21.15
CA MET A 77 17.59 5.33 -20.17
C MET A 77 18.64 6.23 -20.83
N VAL A 78 19.34 5.73 -21.85
CA VAL A 78 20.28 6.50 -22.67
C VAL A 78 19.55 7.63 -23.40
N GLY A 79 18.44 7.32 -24.10
CA GLY A 79 17.63 8.32 -24.80
C GLY A 79 17.14 9.45 -23.90
N GLN A 80 16.75 9.14 -22.66
CA GLN A 80 16.26 10.15 -21.70
C GLN A 80 17.32 11.11 -21.17
N VAL A 81 18.59 10.69 -21.15
CA VAL A 81 19.70 11.55 -20.71
C VAL A 81 20.38 12.26 -21.87
N THR A 82 20.15 11.80 -23.11
CA THR A 82 20.66 12.43 -24.34
C THR A 82 19.68 13.41 -24.97
N ASP A 83 18.36 13.16 -24.94
CA ASP A 83 17.35 13.97 -25.63
C ASP A 83 16.25 14.54 -24.71
N ARG A 84 15.78 15.76 -25.01
CA ARG A 84 14.48 16.27 -24.53
C ARG A 84 13.40 15.66 -25.43
N PRO A 85 12.34 15.02 -24.90
CA PRO A 85 11.37 14.33 -25.75
C PRO A 85 10.68 15.31 -26.70
N ASP A 86 10.66 14.95 -27.98
CA ASP A 86 10.01 15.74 -29.03
C ASP A 86 8.49 15.73 -28.84
N THR A 87 7.82 16.84 -29.19
CA THR A 87 6.38 17.04 -28.87
C THR A 87 5.47 16.05 -29.60
N ALA A 88 5.92 15.53 -30.75
CA ALA A 88 5.23 14.49 -31.51
C ALA A 88 5.21 13.12 -30.80
N VAL A 89 6.28 12.80 -30.05
CA VAL A 89 6.39 11.52 -29.31
C VAL A 89 5.41 11.49 -28.13
N LEU A 90 5.14 12.63 -27.50
CA LEU A 90 4.12 12.75 -26.45
C LEU A 90 2.70 12.56 -27.00
N GLN A 91 2.40 13.06 -28.20
CA GLN A 91 1.09 12.89 -28.84
C GLN A 91 0.82 11.44 -29.28
N ASP A 92 1.84 10.75 -29.75
CA ASP A 92 1.74 9.33 -30.12
C ASP A 92 1.56 8.42 -28.89
N LEU A 93 2.20 8.77 -27.76
CA LEU A 93 1.97 8.10 -26.48
C LEU A 93 0.55 8.27 -25.97
N ASP A 94 0.03 9.50 -26.00
CA ASP A 94 -1.34 9.79 -25.58
C ASP A 94 -2.34 8.99 -26.44
N ARG A 95 -2.05 8.85 -27.75
CA ARG A 95 -2.85 8.03 -28.65
C ARG A 95 -2.74 6.53 -28.35
N ALA A 96 -1.55 6.01 -28.03
CA ALA A 96 -1.36 4.62 -27.65
C ALA A 96 -2.02 4.28 -26.30
N GLU A 97 -1.96 5.20 -25.33
CA GLU A 97 -2.67 5.11 -24.05
C GLU A 97 -4.19 5.11 -24.28
N GLN A 98 -4.70 5.98 -25.15
CA GLN A 98 -6.11 6.04 -25.54
C GLN A 98 -6.59 4.71 -26.16
N ILE A 99 -5.85 4.15 -27.12
CA ILE A 99 -6.18 2.86 -27.76
C ILE A 99 -6.17 1.71 -26.74
N THR A 100 -5.19 1.70 -25.82
CA THR A 100 -5.10 0.70 -24.75
C THR A 100 -6.29 0.81 -23.80
N LEU A 101 -6.70 2.05 -23.47
CA LEU A 101 -7.87 2.34 -22.64
C LEU A 101 -9.18 1.91 -23.32
N GLU A 102 -9.35 2.18 -24.61
CA GLU A 102 -10.49 1.73 -25.42
C GLU A 102 -10.54 0.19 -25.53
N GLY A 103 -9.38 -0.47 -25.62
CA GLY A 103 -9.24 -1.92 -25.59
C GLY A 103 -9.69 -2.53 -24.25
N LEU A 104 -9.32 -1.91 -23.14
CA LEU A 104 -9.75 -2.33 -21.79
C LEU A 104 -11.26 -2.14 -21.60
N VAL A 105 -11.84 -1.02 -22.05
CA VAL A 105 -13.26 -0.70 -21.88
C VAL A 105 -14.17 -1.55 -22.79
N SER A 106 -13.71 -1.94 -23.98
CA SER A 106 -14.53 -2.69 -24.94
C SER A 106 -14.72 -4.18 -24.61
N GLY A 107 -14.05 -4.72 -23.58
CA GLY A 107 -14.19 -6.13 -23.17
C GLY A 107 -13.66 -7.15 -24.19
N SER A 108 -12.84 -6.70 -25.15
CA SER A 108 -12.24 -7.52 -26.20
C SER A 108 -11.09 -8.37 -25.65
N HIS A 109 -11.34 -9.34 -24.76
CA HIS A 109 -10.26 -10.18 -24.19
C HIS A 109 -10.50 -11.69 -24.35
N PRO A 110 -9.60 -12.34 -25.09
CA PRO A 110 -8.88 -13.49 -24.55
C PRO A 110 -7.37 -13.25 -24.70
N CYS A 111 -6.62 -13.37 -23.60
CA CYS A 111 -5.16 -13.46 -23.59
C CYS A 111 -4.40 -12.21 -24.11
N TYR A 112 -4.10 -11.25 -23.22
CA TYR A 112 -2.94 -10.39 -23.49
C TYR A 112 -1.65 -11.18 -23.20
N THR A 113 -1.12 -11.81 -24.23
CA THR A 113 0.28 -12.20 -24.32
C THR A 113 1.08 -11.01 -24.85
N PHE A 114 1.66 -10.25 -23.92
CA PHE A 114 2.92 -9.47 -23.94
C PHE A 114 3.55 -8.84 -25.21
N GLU A 115 3.01 -8.89 -26.44
CA GLU A 115 3.85 -8.73 -27.65
C GLU A 115 3.58 -7.53 -28.56
N GLN A 116 2.57 -6.66 -28.34
CA GLN A 116 2.22 -5.67 -29.37
C GLN A 116 1.87 -4.28 -28.83
N LEU A 117 2.88 -3.51 -28.44
CA LEU A 117 2.83 -2.04 -28.50
C LEU A 117 4.02 -1.50 -29.30
N PRO A 118 3.88 -0.38 -30.02
CA PRO A 118 5.00 0.22 -30.75
C PRO A 118 6.08 0.66 -29.75
N LEU A 119 7.26 0.07 -29.85
CA LEU A 119 8.44 0.45 -29.10
C LEU A 119 8.90 1.83 -29.58
N TYR A 120 8.58 2.89 -28.84
CA TYR A 120 9.07 4.24 -29.13
C TYR A 120 10.44 4.47 -28.45
N PRO A 121 11.49 4.84 -29.21
CA PRO A 121 12.77 5.22 -28.63
C PRO A 121 12.63 6.50 -27.80
N GLY A 122 12.99 6.44 -26.50
CA GLY A 122 13.06 7.62 -25.62
C GLY A 122 12.14 7.63 -24.39
N ILE A 123 11.32 6.60 -24.16
CA ILE A 123 10.41 6.50 -23.00
C ILE A 123 10.75 5.26 -22.17
N SER A 124 11.05 5.45 -20.88
CA SER A 124 11.37 4.36 -19.94
C SER A 124 10.10 3.64 -19.49
N TYR A 125 10.12 2.31 -19.54
CA TYR A 125 9.06 1.44 -19.03
C TYR A 125 9.62 0.46 -17.99
N GLY A 126 9.58 0.80 -16.70
CA GLY A 126 9.50 -0.21 -15.63
C GLY A 126 8.13 -0.91 -15.63
N LEU A 127 7.95 -2.00 -14.87
CA LEU A 127 6.65 -2.67 -14.68
C LEU A 127 5.54 -1.73 -14.15
N GLU A 128 5.95 -0.61 -13.55
CA GLU A 128 5.14 0.49 -13.02
C GLU A 128 5.04 1.70 -13.99
N TYR A 129 5.58 1.58 -15.20
CA TYR A 129 5.58 2.62 -16.22
C TYR A 129 5.07 2.17 -17.59
N THR A 130 4.81 0.88 -17.83
CA THR A 130 4.24 0.44 -19.12
C THR A 130 2.92 1.18 -19.42
N LEU A 131 2.63 1.41 -20.69
CA LEU A 131 1.38 2.05 -21.10
C LEU A 131 0.17 1.29 -20.57
N GLU A 132 0.26 -0.04 -20.46
CA GLU A 132 -0.77 -0.89 -19.88
C GLU A 132 -0.91 -0.65 -18.37
N HIS A 133 0.19 -0.53 -17.62
CA HIS A 133 0.10 -0.20 -16.20
C HIS A 133 -0.53 1.19 -16.01
N ARG A 134 -0.14 2.18 -16.80
CA ARG A 134 -0.74 3.52 -16.76
C ARG A 134 -2.21 3.49 -17.12
N ALA A 135 -2.58 2.86 -18.23
CA ALA A 135 -3.97 2.71 -18.65
C ALA A 135 -4.80 1.95 -17.60
N ALA A 136 -4.26 0.86 -17.04
CA ALA A 136 -4.91 0.09 -15.99
C ALA A 136 -5.05 0.88 -14.69
N MET A 137 -4.05 1.68 -14.30
CA MET A 137 -4.13 2.58 -13.15
C MET A 137 -5.12 3.73 -13.38
N THR A 138 -5.15 4.30 -14.58
CA THR A 138 -6.13 5.32 -14.99
C THR A 138 -7.54 4.74 -14.94
N CYS A 139 -7.76 3.56 -15.52
CA CYS A 139 -9.04 2.84 -15.45
C CYS A 139 -9.40 2.51 -14.00
N ALA A 140 -8.47 1.94 -13.23
CA ALA A 140 -8.67 1.61 -11.83
C ALA A 140 -9.11 2.82 -11.01
N ARG A 141 -8.57 4.02 -11.29
CA ARG A 141 -8.89 5.25 -10.53
C ARG A 141 -10.13 5.99 -11.01
N ALA A 142 -10.37 6.03 -12.32
CA ALA A 142 -11.30 6.97 -12.93
C ALA A 142 -12.41 6.30 -13.75
N SER A 143 -12.31 5.00 -14.06
CA SER A 143 -13.36 4.32 -14.83
C SER A 143 -14.66 4.23 -14.02
N ALA A 144 -15.78 4.33 -14.72
CA ALA A 144 -17.11 3.99 -14.22
C ALA A 144 -17.58 2.60 -14.69
N ASP A 145 -16.75 1.89 -15.47
CA ASP A 145 -17.03 0.55 -15.96
C ASP A 145 -16.85 -0.48 -14.84
N THR A 146 -17.97 -0.83 -14.22
CA THR A 146 -18.05 -1.76 -13.09
C THR A 146 -17.49 -3.16 -13.41
N PRO A 147 -17.82 -3.80 -14.54
CA PRO A 147 -17.17 -5.04 -14.98
C PRO A 147 -15.64 -4.96 -15.10
N LEU A 148 -15.11 -3.93 -15.75
CA LEU A 148 -13.66 -3.74 -15.91
C LEU A 148 -12.97 -3.59 -14.55
N LEU A 149 -13.53 -2.77 -13.66
CA LEU A 149 -13.01 -2.60 -12.31
C LEU A 149 -13.05 -3.91 -11.51
N GLY A 150 -14.09 -4.71 -11.70
CA GLY A 150 -14.19 -6.04 -11.08
C GLY A 150 -13.09 -6.99 -11.54
N TRP A 151 -12.83 -7.04 -12.85
CA TRP A 151 -11.73 -7.83 -13.40
C TRP A 151 -10.36 -7.34 -12.91
N LEU A 152 -10.14 -6.02 -12.94
CA LEU A 152 -8.89 -5.42 -12.46
C LEU A 152 -8.64 -5.75 -10.99
N ALA A 153 -9.67 -5.67 -10.14
CA ALA A 153 -9.59 -6.01 -8.73
C ALA A 153 -9.24 -7.49 -8.49
N ALA A 154 -9.85 -8.41 -9.24
CA ALA A 154 -9.72 -9.85 -9.01
C ALA A 154 -8.51 -10.50 -9.68
N HIS A 155 -8.10 -10.00 -10.85
CA HIS A 155 -7.23 -10.76 -11.77
C HIS A 155 -5.99 -10.01 -12.26
N HIS A 156 -5.91 -8.69 -12.11
CA HIS A 156 -4.74 -7.97 -12.60
C HIS A 156 -3.47 -8.42 -11.87
N PRO A 157 -2.33 -8.67 -12.56
CA PRO A 157 -1.12 -9.21 -11.92
C PRO A 157 -0.46 -8.23 -10.95
N ASN A 158 -0.54 -6.93 -11.23
CA ASN A 158 0.02 -5.88 -10.36
C ASN A 158 -0.90 -5.56 -9.17
N GLU A 159 -0.37 -5.65 -7.95
CA GLU A 159 -1.09 -5.42 -6.70
C GLU A 159 -1.59 -3.98 -6.51
N GLN A 160 -0.84 -3.00 -7.00
CA GLN A 160 -1.21 -1.60 -6.92
C GLN A 160 -2.45 -1.31 -7.78
N VAL A 161 -2.53 -1.88 -8.98
CA VAL A 161 -3.72 -1.78 -9.84
C VAL A 161 -4.93 -2.43 -9.17
N ARG A 162 -4.78 -3.65 -8.62
CA ARG A 162 -5.86 -4.31 -7.87
C ARG A 162 -6.34 -3.43 -6.70
N THR A 163 -5.39 -2.84 -5.96
CA THR A 163 -5.66 -1.96 -4.83
C THR A 163 -6.44 -0.72 -5.23
N GLU A 164 -6.04 -0.05 -6.31
CA GLU A 164 -6.73 1.16 -6.78
C GLU A 164 -8.11 0.83 -7.36
N ALA A 165 -8.25 -0.30 -8.06
CA ALA A 165 -9.54 -0.75 -8.59
C ALA A 165 -10.54 -1.02 -7.47
N LEU A 166 -10.10 -1.64 -6.37
CA LEU A 166 -10.93 -1.86 -5.18
C LEU A 166 -11.27 -0.60 -4.40
N ARG A 167 -10.47 0.48 -4.53
CA ARG A 167 -10.79 1.78 -3.93
C ARG A 167 -11.79 2.57 -4.75
N ASN A 168 -11.91 2.26 -6.04
CA ASN A 168 -12.85 2.96 -6.92
C ASN A 168 -14.29 2.78 -6.42
N PRO A 169 -15.08 3.86 -6.24
CA PRO A 169 -16.48 3.78 -5.86
C PRO A 169 -17.34 2.95 -6.82
N ALA A 170 -16.99 2.90 -8.12
CA ALA A 170 -17.71 2.14 -9.14
C ALA A 170 -17.31 0.65 -9.20
N CYS A 171 -16.38 0.19 -8.35
CA CYS A 171 -15.99 -1.21 -8.28
C CYS A 171 -17.20 -2.09 -7.94
N SER A 172 -17.36 -3.18 -8.70
CA SER A 172 -18.54 -4.04 -8.56
C SER A 172 -18.65 -4.60 -7.15
N HIS A 173 -19.89 -4.68 -6.68
CA HIS A 173 -20.21 -5.34 -5.42
C HIS A 173 -19.65 -6.77 -5.36
N ASP A 174 -19.81 -7.55 -6.44
CA ASP A 174 -19.33 -8.93 -6.53
C ASP A 174 -17.80 -9.03 -6.36
N ALA A 175 -17.04 -8.12 -6.95
CA ALA A 175 -15.59 -8.09 -6.81
C ALA A 175 -15.14 -7.71 -5.38
N LEU A 176 -15.84 -6.78 -4.73
CA LEU A 176 -15.59 -6.44 -3.33
C LEU A 176 -15.86 -7.65 -2.43
N LEU A 177 -16.98 -8.34 -2.65
CA LEU A 177 -17.39 -9.51 -1.88
C LEU A 177 -16.42 -10.69 -2.07
N ALA A 178 -16.00 -10.95 -3.31
CA ALA A 178 -14.99 -11.97 -3.60
C ALA A 178 -13.65 -11.65 -2.91
N SER A 179 -13.25 -10.39 -2.92
CA SER A 179 -11.98 -9.92 -2.35
C SER A 179 -11.98 -9.82 -0.82
N ALA A 180 -13.15 -9.69 -0.17
CA ALA A 180 -13.26 -9.60 1.30
C ALA A 180 -12.70 -10.84 2.02
N SER A 181 -12.60 -11.97 1.32
CA SER A 181 -12.02 -13.21 1.84
C SER A 181 -10.53 -13.36 1.55
N ASP A 182 -9.85 -12.37 0.97
CA ASP A 182 -8.40 -12.37 0.73
C ASP A 182 -7.67 -11.52 1.79
N GLU A 183 -6.68 -12.12 2.44
CA GLU A 183 -5.88 -11.48 3.51
C GLU A 183 -5.06 -10.31 2.98
N ARG A 184 -4.56 -10.44 1.74
CA ARG A 184 -3.70 -9.45 1.10
C ARG A 184 -4.44 -8.16 0.78
N VAL A 185 -5.77 -8.25 0.70
CA VAL A 185 -6.67 -7.22 0.19
C VAL A 185 -7.49 -6.54 1.31
N ALA A 186 -7.61 -7.20 2.46
CA ALA A 186 -8.38 -6.71 3.59
C ALA A 186 -7.92 -5.31 4.08
N ALA A 187 -6.63 -4.99 3.99
CA ALA A 187 -6.11 -3.67 4.39
C ALA A 187 -6.56 -2.56 3.45
N GLN A 188 -6.68 -2.89 2.16
CA GLN A 188 -7.08 -1.99 1.09
C GLN A 188 -8.57 -1.72 1.17
N LEU A 189 -9.38 -2.76 1.44
CA LEU A 189 -10.82 -2.62 1.63
C LEU A 189 -11.14 -1.67 2.79
N LEU A 190 -10.47 -1.82 3.94
CA LEU A 190 -10.65 -0.96 5.12
C LEU A 190 -10.22 0.50 4.94
N ARG A 191 -9.64 0.87 3.80
CA ARG A 191 -9.38 2.28 3.44
C ARG A 191 -10.57 2.93 2.74
N ARG A 192 -11.59 2.16 2.36
CA ARG A 192 -12.83 2.71 1.80
C ARG A 192 -13.69 3.28 2.92
N ASN A 193 -14.15 4.51 2.81
CA ASN A 193 -15.06 5.08 3.81
C ASN A 193 -16.42 4.39 3.85
N ASP A 194 -16.83 3.81 2.71
CA ASP A 194 -18.11 3.11 2.56
C ASP A 194 -17.88 1.71 1.99
N ILE A 195 -18.10 0.72 2.85
CA ILE A 195 -18.04 -0.70 2.55
C ILE A 195 -19.47 -1.26 2.71
N PRO A 196 -20.03 -1.93 1.68
CA PRO A 196 -21.33 -2.56 1.79
C PRO A 196 -21.42 -3.51 3.00
N PRO A 197 -22.57 -3.57 3.72
CA PRO A 197 -22.68 -4.31 4.97
C PRO A 197 -22.28 -5.78 4.88
N ASP A 198 -22.71 -6.47 3.83
CA ASP A 198 -22.39 -7.87 3.55
C ASP A 198 -20.91 -8.11 3.16
N VAL A 199 -20.27 -7.15 2.49
CA VAL A 199 -18.80 -7.16 2.27
C VAL A 199 -18.07 -7.02 3.61
N MET A 200 -18.54 -6.12 4.48
CA MET A 200 -17.98 -5.95 5.83
C MET A 200 -18.20 -7.21 6.69
N ASP A 201 -19.39 -7.79 6.66
CA ASP A 201 -19.69 -9.04 7.37
C ASP A 201 -18.77 -10.18 6.89
N ARG A 202 -18.57 -10.28 5.57
CA ARG A 202 -17.64 -11.26 4.99
C ARG A 202 -16.21 -11.04 5.46
N LEU A 203 -15.76 -9.78 5.53
CA LEU A 203 -14.44 -9.40 6.04
C LEU A 203 -14.28 -9.75 7.52
N ILE A 204 -15.29 -9.45 8.35
CA ILE A 204 -15.32 -9.81 9.77
C ILE A 204 -15.20 -11.32 9.96
N VAL A 205 -16.00 -12.09 9.23
CA VAL A 205 -15.98 -13.57 9.31
C VAL A 205 -14.62 -14.11 8.86
N ALA A 206 -14.06 -13.61 7.76
CA ALA A 206 -12.78 -14.04 7.24
C ALA A 206 -11.63 -13.78 8.23
N GLU A 207 -11.53 -12.55 8.74
CA GLU A 207 -10.46 -12.17 9.68
C GLU A 207 -10.62 -12.80 11.06
N SER A 208 -11.86 -12.94 11.55
CA SER A 208 -12.12 -13.68 12.79
C SER A 208 -11.75 -15.15 12.65
N THR A 209 -12.04 -15.76 11.50
CA THR A 209 -11.66 -17.16 11.22
C THR A 209 -10.14 -17.31 11.16
N ARG A 210 -9.43 -16.39 10.49
CA ARG A 210 -7.96 -16.37 10.47
C ARG A 210 -7.40 -16.26 11.88
N TYR A 211 -7.89 -15.29 12.66
CA TYR A 211 -7.51 -15.13 14.06
C TYR A 211 -7.69 -16.40 14.89
N LEU A 212 -8.87 -17.04 14.81
CA LEU A 212 -9.20 -18.23 15.60
C LEU A 212 -8.41 -19.49 15.17
N ARG A 213 -8.07 -19.61 13.89
CA ARG A 213 -7.38 -20.79 13.34
C ARG A 213 -5.87 -20.64 13.22
N SER A 214 -5.36 -19.41 13.35
CA SER A 214 -3.93 -19.12 13.18
C SER A 214 -3.11 -19.71 14.33
N PRO A 215 -1.91 -20.27 14.05
CA PRO A 215 -0.94 -20.61 15.09
C PRO A 215 -0.40 -19.35 15.80
N HIS A 216 -0.61 -18.17 15.22
CA HIS A 216 -0.18 -16.87 15.76
C HIS A 216 -1.33 -15.86 15.80
N PRO A 217 -2.37 -16.06 16.65
CA PRO A 217 -3.56 -15.20 16.68
C PRO A 217 -3.25 -13.71 16.88
N ARG A 218 -2.18 -13.40 17.64
CA ARG A 218 -1.77 -12.02 17.92
C ARG A 218 -1.39 -11.21 16.69
N ALA A 219 -0.95 -11.86 15.60
CA ALA A 219 -0.62 -11.18 14.35
C ALA A 219 -1.88 -10.58 13.68
N HIS A 220 -3.06 -11.13 13.95
CA HIS A 220 -4.33 -10.69 13.39
C HIS A 220 -5.05 -9.63 14.25
N CYS A 221 -4.65 -9.46 15.52
CA CYS A 221 -5.27 -8.50 16.44
C CYS A 221 -5.32 -7.06 15.89
N PRO A 222 -4.26 -6.50 15.27
CA PRO A 222 -4.34 -5.16 14.69
C PRO A 222 -5.44 -5.03 13.64
N ARG A 223 -5.61 -6.04 12.77
CA ARG A 223 -6.66 -6.02 11.74
C ARG A 223 -8.06 -6.09 12.34
N LEU A 224 -8.28 -6.87 13.39
CA LEU A 224 -9.56 -6.89 14.11
C LEU A 224 -9.91 -5.51 14.70
N LEU A 225 -8.90 -4.80 15.23
CA LEU A 225 -9.08 -3.45 15.76
C LEU A 225 -9.34 -2.42 14.66
N GLU A 226 -8.67 -2.53 13.51
CA GLU A 226 -8.95 -1.71 12.32
C GLU A 226 -10.39 -1.89 11.82
N ILE A 227 -10.90 -3.13 11.81
CA ILE A 227 -12.30 -3.42 11.48
C ILE A 227 -13.23 -2.79 12.52
N ALA A 228 -12.95 -2.96 13.81
CA ALA A 228 -13.80 -2.47 14.90
C ALA A 228 -14.04 -0.94 14.84
N VAL A 229 -13.02 -0.17 14.44
CA VAL A 229 -13.14 1.30 14.34
C VAL A 229 -13.72 1.77 13.01
N HIS A 230 -13.79 0.89 12.02
CA HIS A 230 -14.24 1.24 10.67
C HIS A 230 -15.72 1.68 10.68
N PRO A 231 -16.11 2.79 10.03
CA PRO A 231 -17.49 3.30 10.08
C PRO A 231 -18.55 2.28 9.63
N SER A 232 -18.25 1.46 8.62
CA SER A 232 -19.15 0.40 8.14
C SER A 232 -19.25 -0.85 9.03
N CYS A 233 -18.42 -0.98 10.08
CA CYS A 233 -18.52 -2.15 10.97
C CYS A 233 -19.83 -2.11 11.78
N PRO A 234 -20.63 -3.19 11.83
CA PRO A 234 -21.85 -3.23 12.59
C PRO A 234 -21.58 -3.15 14.10
N ASP A 235 -22.40 -2.37 14.82
CA ASP A 235 -22.20 -2.09 16.25
C ASP A 235 -22.20 -3.36 17.11
N GLU A 236 -22.95 -4.39 16.72
CA GLU A 236 -23.00 -5.65 17.46
C GLU A 236 -21.65 -6.39 17.42
N ALA A 237 -20.87 -6.24 16.34
CA ALA A 237 -19.59 -6.90 16.18
C ALA A 237 -18.44 -6.19 16.93
N VAL A 238 -18.54 -4.87 17.13
CA VAL A 238 -17.43 -4.04 17.65
C VAL A 238 -16.95 -4.55 19.00
N SER A 239 -17.85 -4.86 19.93
CA SER A 239 -17.49 -5.31 21.27
C SER A 239 -16.64 -6.60 21.26
N GLY A 240 -17.02 -7.58 20.43
CA GLY A 240 -16.28 -8.82 20.25
C GLY A 240 -14.91 -8.59 19.60
N LEU A 241 -14.86 -7.77 18.55
CA LEU A 241 -13.61 -7.42 17.87
C LEU A 241 -12.63 -6.70 18.80
N ILE A 242 -13.12 -5.77 19.63
CA ILE A 242 -12.29 -5.09 20.64
C ILE A 242 -11.81 -6.08 21.71
N ALA A 243 -12.69 -6.97 22.20
CA ALA A 243 -12.33 -7.95 23.22
C ALA A 243 -11.20 -8.89 22.74
N HIS A 244 -11.28 -9.37 21.50
CA HIS A 244 -10.26 -10.25 20.90
C HIS A 244 -9.03 -9.50 20.39
N GLY A 245 -9.20 -8.29 19.85
CA GLY A 245 -8.12 -7.45 19.34
C GLY A 245 -7.24 -6.83 20.43
N SER A 246 -7.76 -6.68 21.66
CA SER A 246 -7.09 -5.96 22.76
C SER A 246 -6.66 -6.86 23.94
N VAL A 247 -6.22 -8.08 23.63
CA VAL A 247 -5.85 -9.11 24.63
C VAL A 247 -4.62 -8.76 25.48
N THR A 248 -3.67 -7.97 24.96
CA THR A 248 -2.49 -7.51 25.69
C THR A 248 -2.60 -6.04 26.10
N HIS A 249 -1.72 -5.58 26.99
CA HIS A 249 -1.66 -4.17 27.36
C HIS A 249 -1.28 -3.28 26.16
N GLU A 250 -0.26 -3.66 25.39
CA GLU A 250 0.18 -2.95 24.18
C GLU A 250 -0.94 -2.84 23.14
N LEU A 251 -1.66 -3.93 22.87
CA LEU A 251 -2.77 -3.92 21.93
C LEU A 251 -3.96 -3.08 22.43
N ARG A 252 -4.14 -2.90 23.74
CA ARG A 252 -5.14 -1.97 24.28
C ARG A 252 -4.74 -0.51 24.10
N LEU A 253 -3.46 -0.19 24.30
CA LEU A 253 -2.95 1.15 24.01
C LEU A 253 -3.14 1.47 22.53
N TYR A 254 -2.82 0.51 21.65
CA TYR A 254 -3.07 0.62 20.22
C TYR A 254 -4.56 0.76 19.90
N ALA A 255 -5.45 -0.03 20.53
CA ALA A 255 -6.89 0.10 20.35
C ALA A 255 -7.40 1.49 20.75
N ALA A 256 -6.92 2.04 21.87
CA ALA A 256 -7.27 3.40 22.31
C ALA A 256 -6.77 4.46 21.31
N GLU A 257 -5.58 4.29 20.75
CA GLU A 257 -5.04 5.21 19.74
C GLU A 257 -5.84 5.14 18.42
N VAL A 258 -6.15 3.92 17.96
CA VAL A 258 -6.88 3.70 16.71
C VAL A 258 -8.35 4.12 16.82
N ALA A 259 -8.97 4.04 18.00
CA ALA A 259 -10.33 4.49 18.26
C ALA A 259 -10.55 5.99 17.93
N TRP A 260 -9.51 6.81 17.96
CA TRP A 260 -9.59 8.22 17.55
C TRP A 260 -9.91 8.42 16.07
N ARG A 261 -9.80 7.37 15.24
CA ARG A 261 -10.20 7.40 13.82
C ARG A 261 -11.69 7.13 13.60
N ALA A 262 -12.41 6.69 14.64
CA ALA A 262 -13.84 6.41 14.58
C ALA A 262 -14.67 7.69 14.80
N SER A 263 -16.00 7.60 14.57
CA SER A 263 -16.93 8.65 14.99
C SER A 263 -16.89 8.86 16.51
N ASP A 264 -17.25 10.06 16.98
CA ASP A 264 -17.20 10.40 18.42
C ASP A 264 -17.91 9.38 19.30
N GLU A 265 -19.12 8.96 18.91
CA GLU A 265 -19.92 7.97 19.63
C GLU A 265 -19.25 6.58 19.66
N ARG A 266 -18.69 6.13 18.53
CA ARG A 266 -18.02 4.84 18.46
C ARG A 266 -16.70 4.85 19.23
N ARG A 267 -15.89 5.90 19.08
CA ARG A 267 -14.66 6.12 19.86
C ARG A 267 -14.95 6.02 21.35
N ASP A 268 -15.98 6.70 21.81
CA ASP A 268 -16.33 6.78 23.22
C ASP A 268 -16.78 5.41 23.76
N ARG A 269 -17.59 4.66 23.01
CA ARG A 269 -17.94 3.28 23.37
C ARG A 269 -16.72 2.36 23.45
N ILE A 270 -15.81 2.43 22.47
CA ILE A 270 -14.58 1.63 22.47
C ILE A 270 -13.72 1.96 23.69
N HIS A 271 -13.52 3.25 23.99
CA HIS A 271 -12.78 3.67 25.19
C HIS A 271 -13.42 3.16 26.48
N MET A 272 -14.75 3.18 26.57
CA MET A 272 -15.47 2.64 27.73
C MET A 272 -15.23 1.13 27.89
N TRP A 273 -15.35 0.35 26.81
CA TRP A 273 -15.06 -1.10 26.85
C TRP A 273 -13.61 -1.41 27.25
N LEU A 274 -12.64 -0.62 26.80
CA LEU A 274 -11.23 -0.80 27.19
C LEU A 274 -11.01 -0.58 28.70
N LEU A 275 -11.86 0.23 29.35
CA LEU A 275 -11.77 0.62 30.76
C LEU A 275 -12.64 -0.23 31.72
N GLU A 276 -13.73 -0.83 31.23
CA GLU A 276 -14.74 -1.56 32.04
C GLU A 276 -14.16 -2.64 32.97
N SER A 277 -13.00 -3.21 32.64
CA SER A 277 -12.37 -4.30 33.40
C SER A 277 -11.07 -3.91 34.13
N ARG A 278 -10.72 -2.63 34.22
CA ARG A 278 -9.44 -2.18 34.82
C ARG A 278 -9.52 -1.74 36.29
N ARG A 279 -8.56 -2.24 37.07
CA ARG A 279 -8.23 -1.71 38.41
C ARG A 279 -7.24 -0.54 38.28
N PRO A 280 -7.22 0.43 39.21
CA PRO A 280 -6.21 1.49 39.23
C PRO A 280 -4.78 0.93 39.28
N GLY A 281 -3.85 1.56 38.56
CA GLY A 281 -2.44 1.17 38.51
C GLY A 281 -1.73 1.71 37.26
N LYS A 282 -0.41 1.45 37.15
CA LYS A 282 0.45 1.99 36.08
C LYS A 282 -0.09 1.76 34.66
N ARG A 283 -0.55 0.54 34.36
CA ARG A 283 -1.12 0.18 33.05
C ARG A 283 -2.41 0.95 32.75
N SER A 284 -3.26 1.14 33.76
CA SER A 284 -4.51 1.89 33.60
C SER A 284 -4.23 3.38 33.41
N ALA A 285 -3.20 3.93 34.07
CA ALA A 285 -2.77 5.31 33.87
C ALA A 285 -2.25 5.57 32.45
N GLU A 286 -1.44 4.65 31.90
CA GLU A 286 -0.96 4.74 30.53
C GLU A 286 -2.10 4.68 29.50
N LEU A 287 -3.06 3.78 29.71
CA LEU A 287 -4.25 3.67 28.87
C LEU A 287 -5.10 4.94 28.93
N ILE A 288 -5.31 5.51 30.12
CA ILE A 288 -6.02 6.79 30.27
C ILE A 288 -5.27 7.89 29.52
N GLY A 289 -3.94 7.94 29.62
CA GLY A 289 -3.13 8.89 28.85
C GLY A 289 -3.42 8.84 27.35
N ARG A 290 -3.57 7.63 26.77
CA ARG A 290 -3.95 7.46 25.35
C ARG A 290 -5.40 7.88 25.06
N ILE A 291 -6.32 7.62 25.98
CA ILE A 291 -7.74 7.96 25.84
C ILE A 291 -7.99 9.48 25.99
N LEU A 292 -7.17 10.17 26.77
CA LEU A 292 -7.23 11.63 26.88
C LEU A 292 -6.77 12.32 25.59
N GLY A 293 -5.87 11.69 24.82
CA GLY A 293 -5.38 12.22 23.56
C GLY A 293 -4.55 13.50 23.74
N THR A 294 -4.31 14.19 22.63
CA THR A 294 -3.49 15.41 22.59
C THR A 294 -4.30 16.70 22.53
N ASP A 295 -5.49 16.66 21.94
CA ASP A 295 -6.17 17.87 21.47
C ASP A 295 -7.00 18.56 22.56
N ASP A 296 -7.71 17.78 23.37
CA ASP A 296 -8.46 18.27 24.54
C ASP A 296 -8.42 17.28 25.73
N PRO A 297 -7.25 17.13 26.37
CA PRO A 297 -7.10 16.21 27.50
C PRO A 297 -7.94 16.62 28.71
N ALA A 298 -8.22 17.93 28.88
CA ALA A 298 -9.00 18.43 30.00
C ALA A 298 -10.49 18.09 29.85
N GLY A 299 -11.07 18.34 28.68
CA GLY A 299 -12.45 17.98 28.37
C GLY A 299 -12.66 16.47 28.35
N ARG A 300 -11.72 15.68 27.78
CA ARG A 300 -11.80 14.21 27.86
C ARG A 300 -11.71 13.68 29.29
N ALA A 301 -10.88 14.29 30.14
CA ALA A 301 -10.82 13.92 31.56
C ALA A 301 -12.15 14.26 32.27
N ALA A 302 -12.77 15.41 31.97
CA ALA A 302 -14.07 15.77 32.52
C ALA A 302 -15.17 14.79 32.06
N TRP A 303 -15.19 14.44 30.76
CA TRP A 303 -16.10 13.44 30.20
C TRP A 303 -15.96 12.08 30.91
N LEU A 304 -14.74 11.56 31.07
CA LEU A 304 -14.50 10.29 31.77
C LEU A 304 -15.00 10.32 33.23
N ARG A 305 -14.77 11.42 33.96
CA ARG A 305 -15.25 11.58 35.34
C ARG A 305 -16.78 11.55 35.40
N ALA A 306 -17.46 12.12 34.41
CA ALA A 306 -18.92 12.16 34.34
C ALA A 306 -19.55 10.77 34.07
N GLN A 307 -18.83 9.85 33.43
CA GLN A 307 -19.37 8.52 33.09
C GLN A 307 -19.56 7.61 34.31
N SER A 308 -18.64 7.62 35.28
CA SER A 308 -18.83 6.87 36.54
C SER A 308 -17.85 7.27 37.66
N PRO A 309 -18.19 7.06 38.94
CA PRO A 309 -17.28 7.27 40.06
C PRO A 309 -15.98 6.46 39.96
N ARG A 310 -16.05 5.26 39.36
CA ARG A 310 -14.88 4.41 39.14
C ARG A 310 -13.90 5.04 38.15
N LEU A 311 -14.41 5.61 37.06
CA LEU A 311 -13.58 6.28 36.06
C LEU A 311 -12.98 7.57 36.62
N SER A 312 -13.68 8.28 37.52
CA SER A 312 -13.10 9.42 38.23
C SER A 312 -11.85 9.05 39.00
N ARG A 313 -11.91 7.97 39.80
CA ARG A 313 -10.76 7.47 40.56
C ARG A 313 -9.60 7.03 39.65
N LEU A 314 -9.93 6.44 38.50
CA LEU A 314 -8.94 6.03 37.51
C LEU A 314 -8.20 7.24 36.92
N VAL A 315 -8.94 8.31 36.57
CA VAL A 315 -8.35 9.56 36.06
C VAL A 315 -7.52 10.26 37.13
N GLU A 316 -8.01 10.34 38.37
CA GLU A 316 -7.28 10.96 39.49
C GLU A 316 -5.99 10.22 39.81
N GLY A 317 -6.04 8.88 39.88
CA GLY A 317 -4.88 8.02 40.14
C GLY A 317 -3.90 7.91 38.97
N SER A 318 -4.20 8.53 37.82
CA SER A 318 -3.33 8.58 36.65
C SER A 318 -2.51 9.86 36.53
N ARG A 319 -2.74 10.85 37.40
CA ARG A 319 -1.87 12.02 37.49
C ARG A 319 -0.48 11.56 37.94
N PRO A 320 0.61 11.99 37.26
CA PRO A 320 1.94 11.75 37.77
C PRO A 320 2.01 12.38 39.16
N ASN A 321 2.49 11.63 40.16
CA ASN A 321 2.80 12.15 41.48
C ASN A 321 3.84 13.27 41.32
N THR A 322 3.39 14.51 41.22
CA THR A 322 4.24 15.70 41.24
C THR A 322 4.75 16.03 42.64
N GLU A 323 4.53 15.16 43.64
CA GLU A 323 4.87 15.39 45.05
C GLU A 323 6.18 14.75 45.54
N THR A 324 6.96 14.07 44.69
CA THR A 324 8.31 13.56 45.08
C THR A 324 9.47 14.43 44.56
N ALA A 325 9.24 15.74 44.41
CA ALA A 325 10.28 16.73 44.15
C ALA A 325 10.22 17.87 45.17
N ARG A 326 10.41 17.53 46.45
CA ARG A 326 10.89 18.44 47.50
C ARG A 326 11.81 17.69 48.44
#